data_AF-A0A0G0PFX9-F1
#
_entry.id   AF-A0A0G0PFX9-F1
#
_cell.length_a   1.000
_cell.length_b   1.000
_cell.length_c   1.000
_cell.angle_alpha   90.00
_cell.angle_beta   90.00
_cell.angle_gamma   90.00
#
_symmetry.space_group_name_H-M   'P 1'
#
loop_
_entity.id
_entity.type
_entity.pdbx_description
1 polymer ?
#
loop_
_entity_poly.entity_id
_entity_poly.type
_entity_poly.pdbx_seq_one_letter_code
_entity_poly.pdbx_strand_id
1 'polypeptide(L)'
;MIGFEIMIHESHREEVAEIRQYWSKITGFPLESFSKVYFKRSKIKKTNRKNIGEKYYGVLKIHVKRSSDLVRKIASWSERIFEKVLKIKNK
;
A
#
# COMPACT_ATOMS: atom_id res chain seq x y z
N MET A 1 -12.69 6.51 -10.00
CA MET A 1 -13.07 6.16 -8.62
C MET A 1 -11.92 5.42 -7.96
N ILE A 2 -11.48 5.90 -6.80
CA ILE A 2 -10.39 5.31 -6.02
C ILE A 2 -11.03 4.42 -4.94
N GLY A 3 -10.49 3.23 -4.74
CA GLY A 3 -10.87 2.31 -3.66
C GLY A 3 -9.68 2.04 -2.75
N PHE A 4 -9.97 1.75 -1.49
CA PHE A 4 -8.97 1.53 -0.47
C PHE A 4 -9.17 0.17 0.20
N GLU A 5 -8.06 -0.47 0.55
CA GLU A 5 -8.05 -1.71 1.31
C GLU A 5 -6.86 -1.70 2.27
N ILE A 6 -7.13 -1.85 3.57
CA ILE A 6 -6.09 -1.93 4.59
C ILE A 6 -5.67 -3.38 4.72
N MET A 7 -4.39 -3.67 4.54
CA MET A 7 -3.81 -4.99 4.76
C MET A 7 -2.99 -4.99 6.05
N ILE A 8 -3.41 -5.76 7.04
CA ILE A 8 -2.74 -5.83 8.34
C ILE A 8 -2.67 -7.26 8.87
N HIS A 9 -1.75 -7.54 9.80
CA HIS A 9 -1.67 -8.83 10.47
C HIS A 9 -2.82 -8.99 11.48
N GLU A 10 -3.28 -10.23 11.68
CA GLU A 10 -4.41 -10.51 12.59
C GLU A 10 -4.15 -10.15 14.06
N SER A 11 -2.88 -10.01 14.45
CA SER A 11 -2.50 -9.56 15.80
C SER A 11 -2.96 -8.13 16.12
N HIS A 12 -3.26 -7.31 15.12
CA HIS A 12 -3.70 -5.91 15.28
C HIS A 12 -5.23 -5.79 15.09
N ARG A 13 -5.98 -6.86 15.33
CA ARG A 13 -7.44 -6.88 15.12
C ARG A 13 -8.17 -5.88 16.03
N GLU A 14 -7.65 -5.66 17.24
CA GLU A 14 -8.25 -4.77 18.22
C GLU A 14 -8.01 -3.29 17.87
N GLU A 15 -6.94 -2.99 17.13
CA GLU A 15 -6.51 -1.64 16.74
C GLU A 15 -7.16 -1.13 15.44
N VAL A 16 -8.05 -1.91 14.81
CA VAL A 16 -8.58 -1.62 13.47
C VAL A 16 -9.25 -0.26 13.38
N ALA A 17 -9.93 0.18 14.45
CA ALA A 17 -10.56 1.50 14.49
C ALA A 17 -9.52 2.62 14.38
N GLU A 18 -8.44 2.55 15.17
CA GLU A 18 -7.34 3.52 15.15
C GLU A 18 -6.64 3.52 13.78
N ILE A 19 -6.36 2.33 13.23
CA ILE A 19 -5.72 2.20 11.92
C ILE A 19 -6.54 2.86 10.81
N ARG A 20 -7.87 2.69 10.83
CA ARG A 20 -8.75 3.36 9.87
C ARG A 20 -8.73 4.88 10.04
N GLN A 21 -8.75 5.36 11.28
CA GLN A 21 -8.65 6.80 11.57
C GLN A 21 -7.31 7.38 11.12
N TYR A 22 -6.21 6.65 11.34
CA TYR A 22 -4.88 7.03 10.88
C TYR A 22 -4.85 7.24 9.36
N TRP A 23 -5.33 6.26 8.58
CA TRP A 23 -5.35 6.38 7.12
C TRP A 23 -6.30 7.46 6.62
N SER A 24 -7.46 7.64 7.27
CA SER A 24 -8.36 8.75 6.97
C SER A 24 -7.68 10.11 7.18
N LYS A 25 -7.02 10.30 8.33
CA LYS A 25 -6.28 11.53 8.65
C LYS A 25 -5.15 11.81 7.67
N ILE A 26 -4.33 10.80 7.34
CA ILE A 26 -3.15 10.98 6.49
C ILE A 26 -3.51 11.21 5.02
N THR A 27 -4.59 10.59 4.53
CA THR A 27 -4.96 10.68 3.11
C THR A 27 -6.01 11.75 2.82
N GLY A 28 -6.72 12.24 3.84
CA GLY A 28 -7.83 13.19 3.70
C GLY A 28 -9.13 12.58 3.18
N PHE A 29 -9.19 11.26 2.97
CA PHE A 29 -10.43 10.58 2.57
C PHE A 29 -11.31 10.26 3.78
N PRO A 30 -12.65 10.22 3.60
CA PRO A 30 -13.58 9.95 4.69
C PRO A 30 -13.41 8.52 5.22
N LEU A 31 -13.68 8.31 6.51
CA LEU A 31 -13.43 7.06 7.24
C LEU A 31 -14.12 5.83 6.63
N GLU A 32 -15.26 6.06 5.96
CA GLU A 32 -16.08 5.07 5.25
C GLU A 32 -15.33 4.46 4.07
N SER A 33 -14.40 5.21 3.49
CA SER A 33 -13.51 4.76 2.41
C SER A 33 -12.61 3.61 2.85
N PHE A 34 -12.32 3.51 4.15
CA PHE A 34 -11.42 2.52 4.76
C PHE A 34 -12.17 1.37 5.43
N SER A 35 -13.35 1.02 4.94
CA SER A 35 -14.18 -0.07 5.47
C SER A 35 -13.60 -1.47 5.19
N LYS A 36 -12.82 -1.63 4.11
CA LYS A 36 -12.25 -2.91 3.72
C LYS A 36 -10.91 -3.16 4.42
N VAL A 37 -10.90 -4.13 5.34
CA VAL A 37 -9.70 -4.56 6.09
C VAL A 37 -9.44 -6.04 5.83
N TYR A 38 -8.26 -6.35 5.30
CA TYR A 38 -7.79 -7.70 5.04
C TYR A 38 -6.76 -8.13 6.09
N PHE A 39 -7.08 -9.20 6.82
CA PHE A 39 -6.18 -9.77 7.82
C PHE A 39 -5.29 -10.87 7.23
N LYS A 40 -3.98 -10.61 7.23
CA LYS A 40 -2.97 -11.62 6.93
C LYS A 40 -2.88 -12.58 8.11
N ARG A 41 -3.24 -13.83 7.86
CA ARG A 41 -3.14 -14.95 8.81
C ARG A 41 -1.83 -15.69 8.54
N SER A 42 -0.84 -15.47 9.38
CA SER A 42 0.48 -16.09 9.23
C SER A 42 0.89 -16.65 10.57
N LYS A 43 1.22 -17.96 10.62
CA LYS A 43 1.66 -18.64 11.85
C LYS A 43 3.12 -18.35 12.23
N ILE A 44 3.79 -17.43 11.52
CA ILE A 44 5.20 -17.13 11.73
C ILE A 44 5.36 -16.43 13.09
N LYS A 45 5.95 -17.15 14.05
CA LYS A 45 6.13 -16.66 15.44
C LYS A 45 7.23 -15.61 15.57
N LYS A 46 8.21 -15.60 14.66
CA LYS A 46 9.36 -14.67 14.70
C LYS A 46 9.50 -13.97 13.34
N THR A 47 9.31 -12.66 13.32
CA THR A 47 9.40 -11.86 12.11
C THR A 47 10.74 -11.14 12.03
N ASN A 48 11.36 -11.14 10.85
CA ASN A 48 12.54 -10.30 10.56
C ASN A 48 12.14 -8.88 10.14
N ARG A 49 10.84 -8.53 10.22
CA ARG A 49 10.36 -7.19 9.90
C ARG A 49 10.86 -6.20 10.94
N LYS A 50 11.47 -5.12 10.46
CA LYS A 50 11.90 -4.00 11.32
C LYS A 50 10.75 -3.06 11.68
N ASN A 51 9.65 -3.10 10.94
CA ASN A 51 8.49 -2.23 11.14
C ASN A 51 7.36 -3.01 11.84
N ILE A 52 7.49 -3.15 13.16
CA ILE A 52 6.57 -3.89 14.06
C ILE A 52 6.21 -3.09 15.32
N GLY A 53 6.61 -1.81 15.40
CA GLY A 53 6.36 -0.99 16.57
C GLY A 53 4.94 -0.42 16.60
N GLU A 54 4.63 0.29 17.68
CA GLU A 54 3.31 0.90 17.96
C GLU A 54 2.80 1.86 16.85
N LYS A 55 3.68 2.29 15.94
CA LYS A 55 3.32 3.15 14.80
C LYS A 55 3.04 2.36 13.52
N TYR A 56 2.83 1.05 13.62
CA TYR A 56 2.57 0.19 12.47
C TYR A 56 1.07 0.12 12.12
N TYR A 57 0.63 0.96 11.19
CA TYR A 57 -0.75 1.02 10.74
C TYR A 57 -1.07 0.13 9.52
N GLY A 58 -0.27 -0.92 9.30
CA GLY A 58 -0.43 -1.81 8.15
C GLY A 58 -0.04 -1.20 6.81
N VAL A 59 -0.54 -1.77 5.72
CA VAL A 59 -0.32 -1.29 4.35
C VAL A 59 -1.65 -0.85 3.76
N LEU A 60 -1.73 0.39 3.29
CA LEU A 60 -2.85 0.87 2.51
C LEU A 60 -2.68 0.49 1.04
N LYS A 61 -3.60 -0.33 0.53
CA LYS A 61 -3.69 -0.65 -0.90
C LYS A 61 -4.67 0.31 -1.57
N ILE A 62 -4.20 0.94 -2.64
CA ILE A 62 -4.98 1.91 -3.42
C ILE A 62 -5.35 1.29 -4.76
N HIS A 63 -6.64 1.31 -5.07
CA HIS A 63 -7.20 0.79 -6.32
C HIS A 63 -7.75 1.94 -7.15
N VAL A 64 -7.13 2.22 -8.30
CA VAL A 64 -7.66 3.21 -9.24
C VAL A 64 -8.48 2.47 -10.31
N LYS A 65 -9.80 2.60 -10.29
CA LYS A 65 -10.67 2.01 -11.32
C LYS A 65 -10.44 2.68 -12.68
N ARG A 66 -10.56 1.91 -13.76
CA ARG A 66 -10.37 2.36 -15.16
C ARG A 66 -9.01 3.06 -15.36
N SER A 67 -7.95 2.52 -14.77
CA SER A 67 -6.61 3.11 -14.74
C SER A 67 -5.71 2.70 -15.90
N SER A 68 -6.24 2.08 -16.95
CA SER A 68 -5.43 1.58 -18.07
C SER A 68 -4.51 2.64 -18.68
N ASP A 69 -5.01 3.87 -18.86
CA ASP A 69 -4.20 4.96 -19.41
C ASP A 69 -3.11 5.44 -18.44
N LEU A 70 -3.41 5.47 -17.14
CA LEU A 70 -2.42 5.78 -16.11
C LEU A 70 -1.32 4.72 -16.05
N VAL A 71 -1.71 3.44 -16.08
CA VAL A 71 -0.77 2.31 -16.05
C VAL A 71 0.12 2.32 -17.29
N ARG A 72 -0.43 2.57 -18.48
CA ARG A 72 0.37 2.71 -19.72
C ARG A 72 1.38 3.84 -19.62
N LYS A 73 0.99 5.02 -19.11
CA LYS A 73 1.91 6.16 -18.89
C LYS A 73 3.06 5.79 -17.97
N ILE A 74 2.76 5.17 -16.81
CA ILE A 74 3.77 4.73 -15.84
C ILE A 74 4.72 3.70 -16.47
N ALA A 75 4.18 2.73 -17.22
CA ALA A 75 4.96 1.70 -17.88
C ALA A 75 5.95 2.31 -18.90
N SER A 76 5.46 3.18 -19.79
CA SER A 76 6.30 3.84 -20.79
C SER A 76 7.38 4.73 -20.16
N TRP A 77 7.08 5.46 -19.08
CA TRP A 77 8.09 6.22 -18.35
C TRP A 77 9.15 5.31 -17.72
N SER A 78 8.73 4.20 -17.13
CA SER A 78 9.62 3.23 -16.49
C SER A 78 10.56 2.59 -17.51
N GLU A 79 10.03 2.16 -18.65
CA GLU A 79 10.82 1.64 -19.78
C GLU A 79 11.85 2.66 -20.25
N ARG A 80 11.44 3.93 -20.43
CA ARG A 80 12.35 4.96 -20.91
C ARG A 80 13.49 5.26 -19.93
N ILE A 81 13.20 5.28 -18.64
CA ILE A 81 14.22 5.44 -17.59
C ILE A 81 15.18 4.25 -17.64
N PHE A 82 14.65 3.03 -17.75
CA PHE A 82 15.45 1.81 -17.81
C PHE A 82 16.38 1.78 -19.02
N GLU A 83 15.87 2.10 -20.22
CA GLU A 83 16.68 2.25 -21.43
C GLU A 83 17.83 3.25 -21.24
N LYS A 84 17.54 4.41 -20.63
CA LYS A 84 18.54 5.45 -20.39
C LYS A 84 19.62 4.96 -19.42
N VAL A 85 19.25 4.30 -18.33
CA VAL A 85 20.20 3.74 -17.36
C VAL A 85 21.07 2.66 -17.99
N LEU A 86 20.50 1.75 -18.79
CA LEU A 86 21.28 0.73 -19.49
C LEU A 86 22.24 1.33 -20.53
N LYS A 87 21.80 2.33 -21.29
CA LYS A 87 22.67 3.04 -22.25
C LYS A 87 23.82 3.78 -21.58
N ILE A 88 23.65 4.26 -20.34
CA ILE A 88 24.74 4.84 -19.54
C ILE A 88 25.73 3.77 -19.08
N LYS A 89 25.27 2.55 -18.78
CA LYS A 89 26.16 1.44 -18.35
C LYS A 89 26.97 0.83 -19.49
N ASN A 90 26.47 0.91 -20.73
CA ASN A 90 27.08 0.32 -21.92
C ASN A 90 27.95 1.32 -22.71
N LYS A 91 28.21 2.49 -22.15
CA LYS A 91 29.04 3.55 -22.73
C LYS A 91 30.18 3.87 -21.76
#